data_AF-A0A0F9JUQ6-F1
#
_entry.id   AF-A0A0F9JUQ6-F1
#
_cell.length_a   1.000
_cell.length_b   1.000
_cell.length_c   1.000
_cell.angle_alpha   90.00
_cell.angle_beta   90.00
_cell.angle_gamma   90.00
#
_symmetry.space_group_name_H-M   'P 1'
#
loop_
_entity.id
_entity.type
_entity.pdbx_description
1 polymer ?
#
loop_
_entity_poly.entity_id
_entity_poly.type
_entity_poly.pdbx_seq_one_letter_code
_entity_poly.pdbx_strand_id
1 'polypeptide(L)'
;MRHLIALPRRGGKTHAMIEAMKAQGSDAVLMVMNQREAQRIHHEYDLPLKQIVVAKDIEKLRGRFPRPRLYIDNAELILEQLLGEQIDTMSVTVGKVN
;
A
#
# COMPACT_ATOMS: atom_id res chain seq x y z
N MET A 1 0.70 -15.46 4.59
CA MET A 1 2.01 -15.09 4.03
C MET A 1 2.05 -13.57 3.92
N ARG A 2 3.09 -12.89 4.41
CA ARG A 2 3.25 -11.43 4.32
C ARG A 2 4.19 -11.14 3.15
N HIS A 3 3.80 -10.27 2.21
CA HIS A 3 4.62 -9.92 1.05
C HIS A 3 5.14 -8.48 1.20
N LEU A 4 6.46 -8.30 1.10
CA LEU A 4 7.11 -6.98 1.03
C LEU A 4 7.60 -6.78 -0.41
N ILE A 5 7.16 -5.70 -1.07
CA ILE A 5 7.63 -5.33 -2.41
C ILE A 5 8.56 -4.12 -2.27
N ALA A 6 9.87 -4.36 -2.24
CA ALA A 6 10.89 -3.31 -2.21
C ALA A 6 11.65 -3.28 -3.54
N LEU A 7 11.30 -2.34 -4.43
CA LEU A 7 12.09 -2.05 -5.66
C LEU A 7 12.94 -0.77 -5.48
N PRO A 8 13.83 -0.42 -6.42
CA PRO A 8 14.44 0.90 -6.46
C PRO A 8 13.41 2.02 -6.79
N ARG A 9 13.78 3.29 -6.54
CA ARG A 9 12.99 4.46 -7.00
C ARG A 9 12.77 4.38 -8.51
N ARG A 10 11.55 4.69 -8.98
CA ARG A 10 11.08 4.55 -10.39
C ARG A 10 11.00 3.12 -10.94
N GLY A 11 11.18 2.08 -10.13
CA GLY A 11 11.04 0.68 -10.56
C GLY A 11 9.60 0.18 -10.75
N GLY A 12 8.60 1.05 -10.77
CA GLY A 12 7.19 0.64 -10.95
C GLY A 12 6.56 -0.09 -9.76
N LYS A 13 6.98 0.18 -8.52
CA LYS A 13 6.43 -0.47 -7.30
C LYS A 13 4.91 -0.38 -7.23
N THR A 14 4.37 0.82 -7.40
CA THR A 14 2.93 1.06 -7.36
C THR A 14 2.21 0.20 -8.40
N HIS A 15 2.75 0.13 -9.63
CA HIS A 15 2.21 -0.74 -10.68
C HIS A 15 2.27 -2.23 -10.28
N ALA A 16 3.43 -2.75 -9.89
CA ALA A 16 3.59 -4.15 -9.50
C ALA A 16 2.69 -4.54 -8.30
N MET A 17 2.53 -3.62 -7.35
CA MET A 17 1.65 -3.80 -6.20
C MET A 17 0.17 -3.82 -6.62
N ILE A 18 -0.25 -2.93 -7.52
CA ILE A 18 -1.64 -2.89 -8.01
C ILE A 18 -1.96 -4.16 -8.82
N GLU A 19 -1.05 -4.63 -9.67
CA GLU A 19 -1.22 -5.89 -10.40
C GLU A 19 -1.33 -7.08 -9.43
N ALA A 20 -0.45 -7.13 -8.42
CA ALA A 20 -0.53 -8.14 -7.37
C ALA A 20 -1.84 -8.06 -6.57
N MET A 21 -2.37 -6.86 -6.35
CA MET A 21 -3.63 -6.62 -5.66
C MET A 21 -4.83 -7.07 -6.49
N LYS A 22 -4.88 -6.71 -7.79
CA LYS A 22 -5.95 -7.12 -8.72
C LYS A 22 -6.07 -8.64 -8.80
N ALA A 23 -4.95 -9.35 -8.75
CA ALA A 23 -4.92 -10.82 -8.74
C ALA A 23 -5.58 -11.46 -7.48
N GLN A 24 -5.77 -10.71 -6.38
CA GLN A 24 -6.40 -11.24 -5.16
C GLN A 24 -7.93 -11.08 -5.12
N GLY A 25 -8.54 -10.38 -6.07
CA GLY A 25 -9.99 -10.18 -6.14
C GLY A 25 -10.51 -8.95 -5.38
N SER A 26 -11.82 -8.92 -5.11
CA SER A 26 -12.56 -7.72 -4.66
C SER A 26 -12.20 -7.23 -3.25
N ASP A 27 -11.69 -8.12 -2.41
CA ASP A 27 -11.46 -7.86 -0.98
C ASP A 27 -10.08 -7.24 -0.70
N ALA A 28 -9.31 -7.01 -1.77
CA ALA A 28 -8.02 -6.35 -1.70
C ALA A 28 -8.20 -4.83 -1.73
N VAL A 29 -7.50 -4.16 -0.81
CA VAL A 29 -7.60 -2.72 -0.59
C VAL A 29 -6.21 -2.12 -0.62
N LEU A 30 -6.05 -1.02 -1.34
CA LEU A 30 -4.84 -0.22 -1.39
C LEU A 30 -4.92 0.93 -0.40
N MET A 31 -3.93 1.07 0.46
CA MET A 31 -3.73 2.21 1.32
C MET A 31 -2.72 3.18 0.70
N VAL A 32 -3.07 4.46 0.67
CA VAL A 32 -2.26 5.55 0.13
C VAL A 32 -2.17 6.70 1.13
N MET A 33 -1.25 7.63 0.91
CA MET A 33 -0.98 8.73 1.84
C MET A 33 -2.15 9.69 1.96
N ASN A 34 -2.65 10.13 0.80
CA ASN A 34 -3.54 11.28 0.69
C ASN A 34 -4.53 11.13 -0.48
N GLN A 35 -5.51 12.03 -0.52
CA GLN A 35 -6.55 12.01 -1.55
C GLN A 35 -6.00 12.20 -2.97
N ARG A 36 -4.91 12.96 -3.13
CA ARG A 36 -4.30 13.22 -4.43
C ARG A 36 -3.72 11.94 -5.02
N GLU A 37 -3.05 11.13 -4.20
CA GLU A 37 -2.57 9.80 -4.60
C GLU A 37 -3.73 8.86 -4.94
N ALA A 38 -4.80 8.86 -4.13
CA ALA A 38 -5.97 8.03 -4.39
C ALA A 38 -6.59 8.33 -5.77
N GLN A 39 -6.78 9.62 -6.10
CA GLN A 39 -7.31 10.04 -7.40
C GLN A 39 -6.34 9.69 -8.53
N ARG A 40 -5.04 9.94 -8.35
CA ARG A 40 -4.02 9.58 -9.33
C ARG A 40 -4.05 8.09 -9.66
N ILE A 41 -4.08 7.24 -8.63
CA ILE A 41 -4.10 5.78 -8.82
C ILE A 41 -5.40 5.32 -9.46
N HIS A 42 -6.54 5.88 -9.04
CA HIS A 42 -7.83 5.60 -9.66
C HIS A 42 -7.78 5.86 -11.18
N HIS A 43 -7.27 7.01 -11.60
CA HIS A 43 -7.18 7.38 -13.01
C HIS A 43 -6.12 6.60 -13.78
N GLU A 44 -4.93 6.40 -13.23
CA GLU A 44 -3.82 5.75 -13.94
C GLU A 44 -4.00 4.23 -14.09
N TYR A 45 -4.62 3.56 -13.11
CA TYR A 45 -4.67 2.09 -13.05
C TYR A 45 -6.08 1.52 -13.14
N ASP A 46 -7.09 2.37 -13.38
CA ASP A 46 -8.51 2.02 -13.38
C ASP A 46 -8.91 1.25 -12.12
N LEU A 47 -8.41 1.72 -10.97
CA LEU A 47 -8.70 1.09 -9.69
C LEU A 47 -9.93 1.76 -9.04
N PRO A 48 -10.99 1.02 -8.70
CA PRO A 48 -12.17 1.61 -8.06
C PRO A 48 -11.82 2.35 -6.77
N LEU A 49 -12.29 3.59 -6.60
CA LEU A 49 -12.05 4.39 -5.39
C LEU A 49 -12.47 3.68 -4.10
N LYS A 50 -13.48 2.79 -4.15
CA LYS A 50 -13.90 1.98 -3.00
C LYS A 50 -12.80 1.02 -2.50
N GLN A 51 -11.87 0.62 -3.35
CA GLN A 51 -10.73 -0.23 -3.03
C GLN A 51 -9.49 0.59 -2.64
N ILE A 52 -9.60 1.92 -2.54
CA ILE A 52 -8.51 2.80 -2.13
C ILE A 52 -8.88 3.47 -0.81
N VAL A 53 -7.99 3.39 0.17
CA VAL A 53 -8.16 4.00 1.49
C VAL A 53 -7.01 4.96 1.73
N VAL A 54 -7.34 6.18 2.15
CA VAL A 54 -6.35 7.14 2.57
C VAL A 54 -5.94 6.81 4.00
N ALA A 55 -4.65 6.89 4.33
CA ALA A 55 -4.10 6.52 5.64
C ALA A 55 -4.88 7.14 6.82
N LYS A 56 -5.18 8.44 6.76
CA LYS A 56 -5.97 9.15 7.79
C LYS A 56 -7.38 8.58 8.03
N ASP A 57 -7.91 7.84 7.07
CA ASP A 57 -9.25 7.26 7.07
C ASP A 57 -9.23 5.76 7.40
N ILE A 58 -8.13 5.23 7.95
CA ILE A 58 -7.96 3.80 8.26
C ILE A 58 -9.08 3.23 9.14
N GLU A 59 -9.69 4.02 10.02
CA GLU A 59 -10.80 3.56 10.85
C GLU A 59 -12.03 3.15 10.03
N LYS A 60 -12.24 3.78 8.86
CA LYS A 60 -13.34 3.46 7.94
C LYS A 60 -13.14 2.10 7.25
N LEU A 61 -11.92 1.55 7.27
CA LEU A 61 -11.60 0.24 6.70
C LEU A 61 -12.35 -0.89 7.43
N ARG A 62 -12.36 -0.86 8.78
CA ARG A 62 -12.95 -1.93 9.60
C ARG A 62 -14.44 -2.10 9.39
N GLY A 63 -15.16 -1.00 9.12
CA GLY A 63 -16.60 -1.03 8.85
C GLY A 63 -16.95 -1.43 7.42
N ARG A 64 -16.04 -1.25 6.46
CA ARG A 64 -16.29 -1.52 5.03
C ARG A 64 -15.82 -2.90 4.58
N PHE A 65 -14.79 -3.44 5.22
CA PHE A 65 -14.20 -4.72 4.85
C PHE A 65 -13.99 -5.56 6.13
N PRO A 66 -14.71 -6.68 6.30
CA PRO A 66 -14.59 -7.50 7.50
C PRO A 66 -13.23 -8.24 7.58
N ARG A 67 -12.57 -8.50 6.44
CA ARG A 67 -11.24 -9.15 6.36
C ARG A 67 -10.44 -8.65 5.14
N PRO A 68 -10.07 -7.36 5.07
CA PRO A 68 -9.39 -6.82 3.89
C PRO A 68 -7.99 -7.40 3.75
N ARG A 69 -7.59 -7.68 2.51
CA ARG A 69 -6.17 -7.86 2.17
C ARG A 69 -5.58 -6.48 1.90
N LEU A 70 -4.82 -5.96 2.85
CA LEU A 70 -4.30 -4.60 2.79
C LEU A 70 -2.95 -4.56 2.06
N TYR A 71 -2.89 -3.71 1.04
CA TYR A 71 -1.69 -3.30 0.32
C TYR A 71 -1.39 -1.86 0.70
N ILE A 72 -0.12 -1.50 0.93
CA ILE A 72 0.24 -0.19 1.46
C ILE A 72 1.33 0.41 0.55
N ASP A 73 1.02 1.48 -0.18
CA ASP A 73 2.05 2.23 -0.93
C ASP A 73 2.87 3.08 0.04
N ASN A 74 4.19 3.15 -0.15
CA ASN A 74 5.09 3.91 0.72
C ASN A 74 4.85 3.68 2.23
N ALA A 75 4.80 2.41 2.64
CA ALA A 75 4.41 2.01 3.99
C ALA A 75 5.15 2.73 5.12
N GLU A 76 6.44 3.03 4.96
CA GLU A 76 7.23 3.83 5.91
C GLU A 76 6.57 5.18 6.20
N LEU A 77 6.38 6.01 5.17
CA LEU A 77 5.74 7.33 5.31
C LEU A 77 4.33 7.22 5.90
N ILE A 78 3.58 6.16 5.54
CA ILE A 78 2.21 5.97 6.04
C ILE A 78 2.23 5.65 7.53
N LEU A 79 3.16 4.80 7.96
CA LEU A 79 3.35 4.47 9.36
C LEU A 79 3.82 5.68 10.15
N GLU A 80 4.73 6.50 9.61
CA GLU A 80 5.15 7.75 10.24
C GLU A 80 3.96 8.69 10.50
N GLN A 81 3.09 8.86 9.49
CA GLN A 81 1.89 9.68 9.63
C GLN A 81 0.90 9.10 10.66
N LEU A 82 0.71 7.77 10.69
CA LEU A 82 -0.24 7.12 11.58
C LEU A 82 0.23 7.10 13.04
N LEU A 83 1.54 6.98 13.27
CA LEU A 83 2.13 6.94 14.60
C LEU A 83 2.45 8.35 15.13
N GLY A 84 2.62 9.33 14.25
CA GLY A 84 3.10 10.67 14.64
C GLY A 84 4.57 10.67 15.05
N GLU A 85 5.32 9.66 14.63
CA GLU A 85 6.73 9.45 14.97
C GLU A 85 7.55 9.22 13.71
N GLN A 86 8.81 9.65 13.71
CA GLN A 86 9.76 9.34 12.65
C GLN A 86 10.14 7.85 12.72
N ILE A 87 10.18 7.16 11.58
CA ILE A 87 10.52 5.75 11.52
C ILE A 87 11.85 5.60 10.78
N ASP A 88 12.88 5.20 11.51
CA ASP A 88 14.15 4.84 10.90
C ASP A 88 14.02 3.44 10.27
N THR A 89 14.12 3.37 8.93
CA THR A 89 14.12 2.09 8.22
C THR A 89 15.54 1.57 7.95
N MET A 90 15.81 0.34 8.37
CA MET A 90 17.02 -0.39 8.00
C MET A 90 16.72 -1.37 6.86
N SER A 91 17.34 -1.18 5.70
CA SER A 91 17.21 -2.11 4.57
C SER A 91 18.15 -3.30 4.76
N VAL A 92 17.58 -4.47 5.07
CA VAL A 92 18.36 -5.73 5.17
C VAL A 92 18.39 -6.40 3.80
N THR A 93 19.54 -6.33 3.11
CA THR A 93 19.79 -7.17 1.94
C THR A 93 20.13 -8.56 2.42
N VAL A 94 19.23 -9.53 2.21
CA VAL A 94 19.53 -10.93 2.49
C VAL A 94 20.51 -11.42 1.42
N GLY A 95 21.81 -11.35 1.73
CA GLY A 95 22.83 -12.05 0.95
C GLY A 95 22.56 -13.56 1.02
N LYS A 96 22.66 -14.26 -0.11
CA LYS A 96 22.64 -15.72 -0.10
C LYS A 96 23.76 -16.21 0.81
N VAL A 97 23.41 -16.90 1.88
CA VAL A 97 24.38 -17.72 2.63
C VAL A 97 24.73 -18.87 1.69
N ASN A 98 26.01 -18.92 1.28
CA ASN A 98 26.56 -20.05 0.51
C ASN A 98 26.50 -21.33 1.33
#